data_AF-A0A963MVP3-F1
#
_entry.id   AF-A0A963MVP3-F1
#
_cell.length_a   1.000
_cell.length_b   1.000
_cell.length_c   1.000
_cell.angle_alpha   90.00
_cell.angle_beta   90.00
_cell.angle_gamma   90.00
#
_symmetry.space_group_name_H-M   'P 1'
#
loop_
_entity.id
_entity.type
_entity.pdbx_description
1 polymer ?
#
loop_
_entity_poly.entity_id
_entity_poly.type
_entity_poly.pdbx_seq_one_letter_code
_entity_poly.pdbx_strand_id
1 'polypeptide(L)' 'VGYRQAWEHLDGLSDAASFRDKGIADTRQLAKRQLTWQRKFVEDWGDLAVVPCDDDTVVDKTVDTARRLLAGT' A
#
# COMPACT_ATOMS: atom_id res chain seq x y z
N VAL A 1 -8.72 -1.76 -7.19
CA VAL A 1 -8.59 -0.52 -7.98
C VAL A 1 -8.42 -0.91 -9.44
N GLY A 2 -9.05 -0.22 -10.41
CA GLY A 2 -8.91 -0.53 -11.85
C GLY A 2 -10.08 -1.30 -12.50
N TYR A 3 -10.95 -1.96 -11.74
CA TYR A 3 -12.05 -2.77 -12.29
C TYR A 3 -13.04 -1.99 -13.16
N ARG A 4 -13.37 -0.76 -12.78
CA ARG A 4 -14.25 0.10 -13.57
C ARG A 4 -13.62 0.49 -14.90
N GLN A 5 -12.33 0.83 -14.88
CA GLN A 5 -11.59 1.14 -16.10
C GLN A 5 -11.47 -0.09 -17.01
N ALA A 6 -11.33 -1.28 -16.43
CA ALA A 6 -11.35 -2.53 -17.18
C ALA A 6 -12.73 -2.75 -17.82
N TRP A 7 -13.81 -2.50 -17.07
CA TRP A 7 -15.17 -2.59 -17.59
C TRP A 7 -15.41 -1.59 -18.74
N GLU A 8 -15.03 -0.32 -18.57
CA GLU A 8 -15.11 0.71 -19.61
C GLU A 8 -14.35 0.31 -20.89
N HIS A 9 -13.20 -0.35 -20.75
CA HIS A 9 -12.45 -0.86 -21.91
C HIS A 9 -13.18 -2.01 -22.61
N LEU A 10 -13.72 -2.97 -21.84
CA LEU A 10 -14.48 -4.10 -22.39
C LEU A 10 -15.78 -3.66 -23.09
N ASP A 11 -16.40 -2.59 -22.62
CA ASP A 11 -17.57 -1.96 -23.27
C ASP A 11 -17.20 -1.08 -24.48
N GLY A 12 -15.91 -1.02 -24.86
CA GLY A 12 -15.42 -0.23 -25.99
C GLY A 12 -15.41 1.29 -25.74
N LEU A 13 -15.58 1.73 -24.49
CA LEU A 13 -15.62 3.13 -24.08
C LEU A 13 -14.21 3.72 -23.84
N SER A 14 -13.16 2.91 -23.92
CA SER A 14 -11.76 3.36 -23.85
C SER A 14 -10.83 2.42 -24.62
N ASP A 15 -9.67 2.94 -25.04
CA ASP A 15 -8.59 2.12 -25.60
C ASP A 15 -7.69 1.51 -24.51
N ALA A 16 -6.85 0.55 -24.92
CA ALA A 16 -5.99 -0.18 -23.99
C ALA A 16 -4.94 0.71 -23.29
N ALA A 17 -4.44 1.74 -23.97
CA ALA A 17 -3.46 2.67 -23.40
C ALA A 17 -4.10 3.52 -22.29
N SER A 18 -5.27 4.07 -22.57
CA SER A 18 -6.09 4.86 -21.64
C SER A 18 -6.52 4.03 -20.43
N PHE A 19 -6.94 2.77 -20.64
CA PHE A 19 -7.24 1.83 -19.56
C PHE A 19 -6.03 1.64 -18.63
N ARG A 20 -4.87 1.33 -19.22
CA ARG A 20 -3.61 1.12 -18.48
C ARG A 20 -3.22 2.35 -17.67
N ASP A 21 -3.22 3.52 -18.29
CA ASP A 21 -2.77 4.76 -17.64
C ASP A 21 -3.70 5.18 -16.51
N LYS A 22 -5.02 5.08 -16.70
CA LYS A 22 -6.00 5.31 -15.62
C LYS A 22 -5.83 4.29 -14.49
N GLY A 23 -5.61 3.01 -14.80
CA GLY A 23 -5.37 1.97 -13.79
C GLY A 23 -4.13 2.25 -12.94
N ILE A 24 -3.04 2.70 -13.57
CA ILE A 24 -1.81 3.12 -12.87
C ILE A 24 -2.09 4.35 -11.99
N ALA A 25 -2.77 5.36 -12.53
CA ALA A 25 -3.09 6.58 -11.79
C ALA A 25 -3.93 6.30 -10.54
N ASP A 26 -5.00 5.51 -10.65
CA ASP A 26 -5.85 5.17 -9.52
C ASP A 26 -5.09 4.35 -8.46
N THR A 27 -4.21 3.45 -8.90
CA THR A 27 -3.40 2.63 -7.98
C THR A 27 -2.41 3.49 -7.20
N ARG A 28 -1.76 4.46 -7.85
CA ARG A 28 -0.91 5.46 -7.17
C ARG A 28 -1.69 6.30 -6.17
N GLN A 29 -2.91 6.71 -6.52
CA GLN A 29 -3.77 7.45 -5.59
C GLN A 29 -4.17 6.61 -4.39
N LEU A 30 -4.47 5.32 -4.57
CA LEU A 30 -4.73 4.42 -3.45
C LEU A 30 -3.50 4.31 -2.53
N ALA A 31 -2.32 4.05 -3.10
CA ALA A 31 -1.07 3.97 -2.33
C ALA A 31 -0.81 5.26 -1.54
N LYS A 32 -1.00 6.44 -2.15
CA LYS A 32 -0.88 7.73 -1.48
C LYS A 32 -1.84 7.86 -0.29
N ARG A 33 -3.09 7.42 -0.43
CA ARG A 33 -4.07 7.42 0.67
C ARG A 33 -3.66 6.47 1.79
N GLN A 34 -3.23 5.26 1.46
CA GLN A 34 -2.73 4.28 2.43
C GLN A 34 -1.56 4.84 3.25
N LEU A 35 -0.58 5.48 2.59
CA LEU A 35 0.55 6.12 3.28
C LEU A 35 0.10 7.27 4.19
N THR A 36 -0.91 8.05 3.78
CA THR A 36 -1.47 9.10 4.64
C THR A 36 -2.15 8.51 5.87
N TRP A 37 -2.89 7.41 5.73
CA TRP A 37 -3.49 6.73 6.88
C TRP A 37 -2.44 6.09 7.80
N GLN A 38 -1.41 5.48 7.24
CA GLN A 38 -0.32 4.88 8.03
C GLN A 38 0.41 5.93 8.89
N ARG A 39 0.69 7.13 8.36
CA ARG A 39 1.25 8.23 9.17
C ARG A 39 0.33 8.58 10.34
N LYS A 40 -0.97 8.65 10.10
CA LYS A 40 -1.96 8.88 11.15
C LYS A 40 -2.03 7.73 12.16
N PHE A 41 -1.88 6.48 11.74
CA PHE A 41 -1.84 5.35 12.67
C PHE A 41 -0.63 5.41 13.61
N VAL A 42 0.53 5.84 13.12
CA VAL A 42 1.72 6.04 13.96
C VAL A 42 1.50 7.18 14.97
N GLU A 43 0.80 8.25 14.57
CA GLU A 43 0.43 9.36 15.46
C GLU A 43 -0.60 8.93 16.53
N ASP A 44 -1.61 8.15 16.13
CA ASP A 44 -2.73 7.76 16.98
C ASP A 44 -2.38 6.55 17.88
N TRP A 45 -1.52 5.63 17.43
CA TRP A 45 -1.17 4.37 18.09
C TRP A 45 0.33 4.30 18.38
N GLY A 46 0.72 4.72 19.58
CA GLY A 46 2.12 4.96 19.97
C GLY A 46 3.02 3.71 20.09
N ASP A 47 2.47 2.50 20.05
CA ASP A 47 3.20 1.23 20.07
C ASP A 47 3.36 0.59 18.69
N LEU A 48 2.88 1.25 17.63
CA LEU A 48 3.01 0.75 16.27
C LEU A 48 4.47 0.78 15.79
N ALA A 49 5.03 -0.39 15.47
CA ALA A 49 6.35 -0.49 14.86
C ALA A 49 6.27 -0.39 13.33
N VAL A 50 7.11 0.47 12.74
CA VAL A 50 7.22 0.64 11.28
C VAL A 50 8.43 -0.12 10.75
N VAL A 51 8.22 -0.95 9.73
CA VAL A 51 9.29 -1.70 9.05
C VAL A 51 9.26 -1.35 7.55
N PRO A 52 10.30 -0.69 7.01
CA PRO A 52 10.40 -0.39 5.58
C PRO A 52 10.47 -1.68 4.75
N CYS A 53 9.71 -1.74 3.66
CA CYS A 53 9.61 -2.94 2.81
C CYS A 53 10.58 -2.96 1.63
N ASP A 54 11.28 -1.86 1.38
CA ASP A 54 12.25 -1.65 0.31
C ASP A 54 13.70 -1.99 0.71
N ASP A 55 13.85 -2.67 1.84
CA ASP A 55 15.13 -3.07 2.42
C ASP A 55 15.34 -4.58 2.29
N ASP A 56 16.51 -5.00 1.81
CA ASP A 56 16.86 -6.42 1.60
C ASP A 56 16.84 -7.25 2.91
N THR A 57 16.89 -6.59 4.07
CA THR A 57 16.84 -7.21 5.40
C THR A 57 15.45 -7.13 6.05
N VAL A 58 14.40 -6.75 5.31
CA VAL A 58 13.03 -6.56 5.81
C VAL A 58 12.52 -7.76 6.61
N VAL A 59 12.84 -8.99 6.19
CA VAL A 59 12.40 -10.21 6.88
C VAL A 59 12.99 -10.28 8.29
N ASP A 60 14.30 -10.12 8.42
CA ASP A 60 14.99 -10.16 9.71
C ASP A 60 14.50 -9.02 10.62
N LYS A 61 14.40 -7.81 10.08
CA LYS A 61 13.86 -6.64 10.79
C LYS A 61 12.43 -6.86 11.29
N THR A 62 11.60 -7.55 10.49
CA THR A 62 10.22 -7.90 10.86
C THR A 62 10.22 -8.89 12.02
N VAL A 63 11.02 -9.97 11.94
CA VAL A 63 11.12 -10.99 12.99
C VAL A 63 11.64 -10.40 14.29
N ASP A 64 12.70 -9.59 14.24
CA ASP A 64 13.27 -8.95 15.43
C ASP A 64 12.31 -7.94 16.06
N THR A 65 11.57 -7.19 15.25
CA THR A 65 10.52 -6.29 15.74
C THR A 65 9.41 -7.06 16.44
N ALA A 66 8.93 -8.15 15.84
CA ALA A 66 7.92 -9.01 16.47
C ALA A 66 8.41 -9.59 17.81
N ARG A 67 9.65 -10.09 17.87
CA ARG A 67 10.26 -10.60 19.11
C ARG A 67 10.32 -9.55 20.20
N ARG A 68 10.74 -8.32 19.88
CA ARG A 68 10.80 -7.21 20.85
C ARG A 68 9.43 -6.86 21.42
N LEU A 69 8.40 -6.80 20.57
CA LEU A 69 7.03 -6.49 21.00
C LEU A 69 6.47 -7.60 21.90
N LEU A 70 6.69 -8.87 21.55
CA LEU A 70 6.23 -10.02 22.34
C LEU A 70 6.98 -10.18 23.67
N ALA A 71 8.25 -9.78 23.74
CA ALA A 71 9.04 -9.86 24.98
C ALA A 71 8.72 -8.76 25.99
N GLY A 72 8.06 -7.68 25.56
CA GLY A 72 7.63 -6.56 26.41
C GLY A 72 6.19 -6.69 26.93
N THR A 73 5.52 -7.81 26.66
CA THR A 73 4.17 -8.16 27.16
C THR A 73 4.29 -9.14 28.33
#